data_AF-A0A9P4GG06-F1
#
_entry.id   AF-A0A9P4GG06-F1
#
_cell.length_a   1.000
_cell.length_b   1.000
_cell.length_c   1.000
_cell.angle_alpha   90.00
_cell.angle_beta   90.00
_cell.angle_gamma   90.00
#
_symmetry.space_group_name_H-M   'P 1'
#
loop_
_entity.id
_entity.type
_entity.pdbx_description
1 polymer ?
#
loop_
_entity_poly.entity_id
_entity_poly.type
_entity_poly.pdbx_seq_one_letter_code
_entity_poly.pdbx_strand_id
1 'polypeptide(L)'
;MSPPMKGWRDSFSALGDLYQRHVKGSESPSVGLCASLSVVTVLTARTTHTELLLLPATTSEICRAVAMKTNAWPVPKAPAISPSAAALLSAAYVFIYVIPFYLSPATRPSPTLTRDAPSSIRARTRAVTFSTIVCSAITVLVLYQHDVSATDILRLLGLWPASPFDTARSMLLVAILFAGPIFEQGVVDGDLKDWIRLRGLHETLSSWIGYRNLVVGPVSEELVWRSFIVPLHVLAHFSEKQIVFLTPLYFGIAHLHHLYEFRITHPEVPLFVAVLRSLFQFTYTSLFGFFAAFVYIRTGNVYTCMLAHTFCNWMGLPRFYGRVGVEAGIPIGPPDVDKKDDEQRNVPSSQGTRVVWTAAYYVILVAGAVGFYYQLFPLTESSYALPVVLTAA
;
A
#
# COMPACT_ATOMS: atom_id res chain seq x y z
N MET A 1 -5.12 21.40 -33.60
CA MET A 1 -5.03 21.48 -32.13
C MET A 1 -6.14 20.62 -31.55
N SER A 2 -5.80 19.42 -31.10
CA SER A 2 -6.73 18.52 -30.42
C SER A 2 -6.97 19.03 -28.98
N PRO A 3 -8.18 18.88 -28.42
CA PRO A 3 -8.48 19.37 -27.07
C PRO A 3 -7.66 18.59 -26.03
N PRO A 4 -7.39 19.18 -24.85
CA PRO A 4 -6.59 18.54 -23.81
C PRO A 4 -7.31 17.30 -23.28
N MET A 5 -6.56 16.20 -23.14
CA MET A 5 -7.03 14.98 -22.49
C MET A 5 -7.40 15.30 -21.04
N LYS A 6 -8.59 14.82 -20.64
CA LYS A 6 -9.13 14.84 -19.28
C LYS A 6 -8.08 14.36 -18.27
N GLY A 7 -7.86 15.20 -17.25
CA GLY A 7 -6.70 15.17 -16.37
C GLY A 7 -6.82 14.18 -15.20
N TRP A 8 -5.69 14.01 -14.51
CA TRP A 8 -5.45 13.07 -13.41
C TRP A 8 -6.43 13.19 -12.23
N ARG A 9 -7.16 14.30 -12.12
CA ARG A 9 -8.27 14.49 -11.17
C ARG A 9 -9.39 13.45 -11.38
N ASP A 10 -9.65 13.08 -12.63
CA ASP A 10 -10.69 12.10 -12.97
C ASP A 10 -10.30 10.69 -12.51
N SER A 11 -9.00 10.34 -12.55
CA SER A 11 -8.49 9.05 -12.06
C SER A 11 -8.58 8.91 -10.53
N PHE A 12 -8.31 9.98 -9.78
CA PHE A 12 -8.52 10.00 -8.32
C PHE A 12 -10.01 9.96 -7.97
N SER A 13 -10.86 10.64 -8.76
CA SER A 13 -12.31 10.56 -8.60
C SER A 13 -12.84 9.17 -8.89
N ALA A 14 -12.30 8.47 -9.90
CA ALA A 14 -12.73 7.11 -10.26
C ALA A 14 -12.37 6.08 -9.18
N LEU A 15 -11.19 6.19 -8.56
CA LEU A 15 -10.80 5.38 -7.39
C LEU A 15 -11.64 5.73 -6.14
N GLY A 16 -11.94 7.01 -5.93
CA GLY A 16 -12.83 7.47 -4.85
C GLY A 16 -14.28 7.01 -5.02
N ASP A 17 -14.80 7.07 -6.24
CA ASP A 17 -16.14 6.63 -6.63
C ASP A 17 -16.27 5.11 -6.57
N LEU A 18 -15.23 4.37 -6.95
CA LEU A 18 -15.15 2.91 -6.82
C LEU A 18 -15.32 2.49 -5.36
N TYR A 19 -14.57 3.15 -4.49
CA TYR A 19 -14.63 2.93 -3.05
C TYR A 19 -16.02 3.27 -2.48
N GLN A 20 -16.59 4.41 -2.88
CA GLN A 20 -17.92 4.84 -2.43
C GLN A 20 -19.05 3.91 -2.90
N ARG A 21 -18.98 3.37 -4.12
CA ARG A 21 -20.02 2.49 -4.68
C ARG A 21 -20.12 1.14 -3.97
N HIS A 22 -19.00 0.57 -3.53
CA HIS A 22 -19.02 -0.72 -2.81
C HIS A 22 -19.38 -0.57 -1.32
N VAL A 23 -19.00 0.54 -0.68
CA VAL A 23 -19.37 0.81 0.73
C VAL A 23 -20.86 1.15 0.88
N LYS A 24 -21.45 1.87 -0.08
CA LYS A 24 -22.90 2.19 -0.07
C LYS A 24 -23.81 1.02 -0.47
N GLY A 25 -23.27 -0.12 -0.88
CA GLY A 25 -24.04 -1.32 -1.24
C GLY A 25 -24.65 -2.06 -0.04
N SER A 26 -24.33 -1.66 1.20
CA SER A 26 -24.75 -2.36 2.42
C SER A 26 -25.33 -1.44 3.51
N GLU A 27 -26.14 -0.44 3.14
CA GLU A 27 -26.98 0.27 4.13
C GLU A 27 -28.47 -0.04 3.98
N SER A 28 -29.02 -0.47 5.12
CA SER A 28 -30.43 -0.58 5.47
C SER A 28 -31.13 0.80 5.43
N PRO A 29 -32.48 0.85 5.40
CA PRO A 29 -33.20 2.00 4.88
C PRO A 29 -33.04 3.26 5.76
N SER A 30 -32.81 4.38 5.07
CA SER A 30 -32.69 5.73 5.60
C SER A 30 -33.83 6.11 6.55
N VAL A 31 -33.44 6.66 7.71
CA VAL A 31 -34.30 7.41 8.62
C VAL A 31 -34.77 8.68 7.90
N GLY A 32 -36.04 8.68 7.50
CA GLY A 32 -36.65 9.78 6.77
C GLY A 32 -38.16 9.70 6.73
N LEU A 33 -38.83 9.35 7.84
CA LEU A 33 -40.28 9.51 8.02
C LEU A 33 -40.63 9.42 9.50
N CYS A 34 -40.45 10.52 10.24
CA CYS A 34 -41.08 10.73 11.54
C CYS A 34 -41.89 12.04 11.56
N ALA A 35 -42.54 12.32 10.42
CA ALA A 35 -43.65 13.25 10.35
C ALA A 35 -44.70 12.58 9.45
N SER A 36 -45.92 12.43 9.98
CA SER A 36 -47.09 11.78 9.35
C SER A 36 -47.23 10.28 9.61
N LEU A 37 -47.69 9.90 10.81
CA LEU A 37 -48.45 8.67 11.02
C LEU A 37 -49.48 8.93 12.12
N SER A 38 -50.46 9.78 11.80
CA SER A 38 -51.78 9.71 12.40
C SER A 38 -52.54 8.56 11.73
N VAL A 39 -53.10 7.68 12.56
CA VAL A 39 -54.13 6.69 12.21
C VAL A 39 -53.69 5.58 11.24
N VAL A 40 -53.20 4.47 11.79
CA VAL A 40 -53.43 3.14 11.18
C VAL A 40 -53.83 2.17 12.30
N THR A 41 -55.12 1.89 12.36
CA THR A 41 -55.74 0.80 13.11
C THR A 41 -55.20 -0.53 12.57
N VAL A 42 -54.43 -1.27 13.35
CA VAL A 42 -54.07 -2.66 13.04
C VAL A 42 -55.22 -3.56 13.45
N LEU A 43 -56.07 -3.90 12.48
CA LEU A 43 -57.02 -5.01 12.55
C LEU A 43 -56.38 -6.22 11.87
N THR A 44 -55.85 -7.15 12.66
CA THR A 44 -55.70 -8.55 12.25
C THR A 44 -56.08 -9.45 13.41
N ALA A 45 -57.36 -9.82 13.45
CA ALA A 45 -57.86 -10.94 14.22
C ALA A 45 -57.60 -12.24 13.44
N ARG A 46 -56.85 -13.17 14.03
CA ARG A 46 -57.01 -14.61 13.78
C ARG A 46 -56.81 -15.38 15.09
N THR A 47 -57.98 -15.73 15.63
CA THR A 47 -58.31 -16.80 16.57
C THR A 47 -57.24 -17.87 16.85
N THR A 48 -56.78 -17.93 18.09
CA THR A 48 -56.78 -19.16 18.93
C THR A 48 -56.82 -18.74 20.40
N HIS A 49 -57.68 -19.40 21.17
CA HIS A 49 -58.01 -19.12 22.57
C HIS A 49 -56.79 -19.07 23.51
N THR A 50 -56.46 -17.88 24.02
CA THR A 50 -55.95 -17.69 25.38
C THR A 50 -56.25 -16.26 25.82
N GLU A 51 -56.94 -16.08 26.95
CA GLU A 51 -57.21 -14.77 27.53
C GLU A 51 -55.88 -14.07 27.88
N LEU A 52 -55.62 -12.92 27.27
CA LEU A 52 -54.57 -12.01 27.71
C LEU A 52 -55.22 -10.69 28.12
N LEU A 53 -55.25 -10.46 29.43
CA LEU A 53 -55.73 -9.24 30.07
C LEU A 53 -54.82 -8.07 29.66
N LEU A 54 -55.25 -7.24 28.70
CA LEU A 54 -54.54 -6.01 28.31
C LEU A 54 -54.98 -4.86 29.22
N LEU A 55 -54.14 -4.50 30.19
CA LEU A 55 -54.24 -3.22 30.88
C LEU A 55 -53.73 -2.10 29.95
N PRO A 56 -54.42 -0.96 29.85
CA PRO A 56 -53.97 0.17 29.03
C PRO A 56 -52.80 0.88 29.73
N ALA A 57 -51.59 0.71 29.20
CA ALA A 57 -50.45 1.54 29.60
C ALA A 57 -50.75 3.00 29.26
N THR A 58 -50.58 3.89 30.22
CA THR A 58 -50.86 5.32 30.03
C THR A 58 -49.80 5.93 29.11
N THR A 59 -50.16 6.96 28.34
CA THR A 59 -49.27 7.68 27.41
C THR A 59 -47.96 8.15 28.07
N SER A 60 -47.98 8.36 29.39
CA SER A 60 -46.83 8.65 30.25
C SER A 60 -45.78 7.53 30.27
N GLU A 61 -46.21 6.26 30.30
CA GLU A 61 -45.30 5.10 30.36
C GLU A 61 -44.65 4.83 29.01
N ILE A 62 -45.38 5.07 27.92
CA ILE A 62 -44.85 5.01 26.55
C ILE A 62 -43.84 6.14 26.33
N CYS A 63 -44.12 7.37 26.78
CA CYS A 63 -43.16 8.47 26.72
C CYS A 63 -41.90 8.20 27.57
N ARG A 64 -42.01 7.57 28.75
CA ARG A 64 -40.84 7.15 29.54
C ARG A 64 -40.04 6.03 28.87
N ALA A 65 -40.70 5.06 28.26
CA ALA A 65 -40.06 3.97 27.54
C ALA A 65 -39.36 4.46 26.25
N VAL A 66 -39.91 5.47 25.58
CA VAL A 66 -39.30 6.13 24.41
C VAL A 66 -38.15 7.06 24.84
N ALA A 67 -38.28 7.77 25.96
CA ALA A 67 -37.21 8.63 26.51
C ALA A 67 -36.02 7.83 27.08
N MET A 68 -36.24 6.61 27.61
CA MET A 68 -35.15 5.71 28.01
C MET A 68 -34.44 5.03 26.82
N LYS A 69 -34.99 5.17 25.60
CA LYS A 69 -34.44 4.62 24.35
C LYS A 69 -33.86 5.69 23.42
N THR A 70 -33.66 6.91 23.90
CA THR A 70 -32.70 7.80 23.25
C THR A 70 -31.32 7.27 23.61
N ASN A 71 -30.78 6.40 22.75
CA ASN A 71 -29.36 6.13 22.69
C ASN A 71 -28.66 7.49 22.75
N ALA A 72 -28.03 7.82 23.88
CA ALA A 72 -27.02 8.85 23.88
C ALA A 72 -26.02 8.40 22.80
N TRP A 73 -25.99 9.11 21.66
CA TRP A 73 -24.95 8.86 20.67
C TRP A 73 -23.63 8.90 21.43
N PRO A 74 -22.82 7.83 21.41
CA PRO A 74 -21.55 7.84 22.13
C PRO A 74 -20.78 9.04 21.60
N VAL A 75 -20.48 9.98 22.49
CA VAL A 75 -19.67 11.16 22.15
C VAL A 75 -18.39 10.61 21.52
N PRO A 76 -18.05 10.98 20.27
CA PRO A 76 -16.84 10.48 19.63
C PRO A 76 -15.66 10.74 20.56
N LYS A 77 -14.97 9.66 20.97
CA LYS A 77 -13.79 9.78 21.83
C LYS A 77 -12.79 10.69 21.11
N ALA A 78 -12.23 11.67 21.82
CA ALA A 78 -11.18 12.52 21.27
C ALA A 78 -10.00 11.64 20.79
N PRO A 79 -9.32 12.02 19.71
CA PRO A 79 -8.16 11.28 19.22
C PRO A 79 -7.06 11.24 20.29
N ALA A 80 -6.36 10.11 20.40
CA ALA A 80 -5.31 9.91 21.39
C ALA A 80 -4.11 10.84 21.15
N ILE A 81 -3.81 11.13 19.89
CA ILE A 81 -2.85 12.17 19.49
C ILE A 81 -3.50 13.15 18.52
N SER A 82 -3.07 14.41 18.53
CA SER A 82 -3.59 15.39 17.57
C SER A 82 -3.15 15.04 16.14
N PRO A 83 -3.95 15.40 15.10
CA PRO A 83 -3.54 15.21 13.71
C PRO A 83 -2.20 15.86 13.35
N SER A 84 -1.93 17.03 13.93
CA SER A 84 -0.65 17.73 13.76
C SER A 84 0.51 16.96 14.38
N ALA A 85 0.33 16.34 15.55
CA ALA A 85 1.36 15.52 16.18
C ALA A 85 1.69 14.28 15.32
N ALA A 86 0.67 13.59 14.79
CA ALA A 86 0.86 12.47 13.87
C ALA A 86 1.65 12.89 12.62
N ALA A 87 1.29 14.03 12.02
CA ALA A 87 1.96 14.56 10.83
C ALA A 87 3.42 14.98 11.11
N LEU A 88 3.69 15.63 12.25
CA LEU A 88 5.04 16.05 12.65
C LEU A 88 5.95 14.86 12.97
N LEU A 89 5.45 13.85 13.68
CA LEU A 89 6.19 12.61 13.93
C LEU A 89 6.50 11.87 12.63
N SER A 90 5.53 11.81 11.71
CA SER A 90 5.71 11.19 10.40
C SER A 90 6.75 11.93 9.55
N ALA A 91 6.73 13.27 9.57
CA ALA A 91 7.77 14.08 8.95
C ALA A 91 9.14 13.83 9.62
N ALA A 92 9.20 13.74 10.94
CA ALA A 92 10.43 13.42 11.67
C ALA A 92 10.98 12.05 11.27
N TYR A 93 10.14 11.05 11.02
CA TYR A 93 10.58 9.72 10.55
C TYR A 93 11.22 9.78 9.17
N VAL A 94 10.71 10.63 8.26
CA VAL A 94 11.38 10.89 6.97
C VAL A 94 12.80 11.37 7.20
N PHE A 95 13.00 12.33 8.09
CA PHE A 95 14.33 12.87 8.39
C PHE A 95 15.23 11.85 9.10
N ILE A 96 14.73 11.14 10.11
CA ILE A 96 15.48 10.10 10.85
C ILE A 96 15.93 9.00 9.88
N TYR A 97 15.11 8.66 8.90
CA TYR A 97 15.43 7.64 7.91
C TYR A 97 16.45 8.11 6.86
N VAL A 98 16.32 9.34 6.37
CA VAL A 98 17.10 9.85 5.22
C VAL A 98 18.40 10.54 5.64
N ILE A 99 18.42 11.35 6.70
CA ILE A 99 19.58 12.16 7.12
C ILE A 99 20.85 11.31 7.29
N PRO A 100 20.82 10.11 7.92
CA PRO A 100 22.02 9.29 8.11
C PRO A 100 22.79 8.94 6.83
N PHE A 101 22.14 8.98 5.67
CA PHE A 101 22.82 8.80 4.38
C PHE A 101 23.78 9.93 4.03
N TYR A 102 23.72 11.06 4.73
CA TYR A 102 24.52 12.25 4.46
C TYR A 102 25.55 12.53 5.55
N LEU A 103 25.50 11.82 6.68
CA LEU A 103 26.32 12.08 7.86
C LEU A 103 27.72 11.43 7.79
N SER A 104 27.92 10.41 6.97
CA SER A 104 29.20 9.70 6.86
C SER A 104 29.74 9.72 5.43
N PRO A 105 31.07 9.85 5.23
CA PRO A 105 31.68 9.66 3.91
C PRO A 105 31.39 8.29 3.28
N ALA A 106 31.11 7.27 4.09
CA ALA A 106 30.79 5.93 3.59
C ALA A 106 29.38 5.82 3.00
N THR A 107 28.46 6.72 3.37
CA THR A 107 27.07 6.73 2.90
C THR A 107 26.78 7.88 1.94
N ARG A 108 27.44 9.02 2.15
CA ARG A 108 27.21 10.26 1.40
C ARG A 108 27.47 10.06 -0.10
N PRO A 109 26.54 10.49 -0.98
CA PRO A 109 26.78 10.50 -2.41
C PRO A 109 28.04 11.28 -2.78
N SER A 110 28.90 10.69 -3.61
CA SER A 110 30.08 11.37 -4.16
C SER A 110 30.32 10.92 -5.61
N PRO A 111 31.04 11.71 -6.42
CA PRO A 111 31.38 11.32 -7.80
C PRO A 111 32.28 10.08 -7.88
N THR A 112 32.99 9.74 -6.80
CA THR A 112 34.00 8.67 -6.77
C THR A 112 33.54 7.41 -6.05
N LEU A 113 32.45 7.48 -5.28
CA LEU A 113 31.87 6.35 -4.57
C LEU A 113 30.48 6.06 -5.13
N THR A 114 30.40 5.03 -5.96
CA THR A 114 29.10 4.50 -6.39
C THR A 114 28.32 3.94 -5.19
N ARG A 115 27.01 4.17 -5.20
CA ARG A 115 26.06 3.63 -4.22
C ARG A 115 26.03 2.10 -4.20
N ASP A 116 26.37 1.47 -5.33
CA ASP A 116 26.37 0.00 -5.45
C ASP A 116 27.67 -0.64 -4.99
N ALA A 117 28.65 0.17 -4.56
CA ALA A 117 29.86 -0.35 -3.93
C ALA A 117 29.45 -1.14 -2.65
N PRO A 118 29.97 -2.37 -2.46
CA PRO A 118 29.66 -3.18 -1.27
C PRO A 118 29.91 -2.46 0.07
N SER A 119 30.92 -1.60 0.13
CA SER A 119 31.19 -0.75 1.30
C SER A 119 30.07 0.27 1.56
N SER A 120 29.56 0.92 0.50
CA SER A 120 28.44 1.87 0.59
C SER A 120 27.15 1.16 0.99
N ILE A 121 26.84 0.02 0.36
CA ILE A 121 25.66 -0.79 0.71
C ILE A 121 25.70 -1.19 2.19
N ARG A 122 26.82 -1.75 2.69
CA ARG A 122 26.95 -2.11 4.11
C ARG A 122 26.78 -0.91 5.05
N ALA A 123 27.32 0.24 4.69
CA ALA A 123 27.18 1.44 5.50
C ALA A 123 25.73 1.94 5.52
N ARG A 124 25.05 1.96 4.37
CA ARG A 124 23.63 2.33 4.26
C ARG A 124 22.71 1.34 4.96
N THR A 125 22.97 0.03 4.85
CA THR A 125 22.24 -1.02 5.60
C THR A 125 22.32 -0.75 7.10
N ARG A 126 23.51 -0.48 7.65
CA ARG A 126 23.65 -0.14 9.08
C ARG A 126 22.88 1.12 9.46
N ALA A 127 22.93 2.14 8.60
CA ALA A 127 22.22 3.40 8.82
C ALA A 127 20.69 3.20 8.85
N VAL A 128 20.11 2.51 7.85
CA VAL A 128 18.66 2.26 7.83
C VAL A 128 18.21 1.34 8.96
N THR A 129 19.01 0.34 9.33
CA THR A 129 18.69 -0.53 10.47
C THR A 129 18.63 0.30 11.75
N PHE A 130 19.61 1.17 11.98
CA PHE A 130 19.60 2.07 13.14
C PHE A 130 18.38 3.01 13.12
N SER A 131 18.10 3.67 11.99
CA SER A 131 16.93 4.54 11.84
C SER A 131 15.61 3.80 12.09
N THR A 132 15.50 2.56 11.60
CA THR A 132 14.32 1.71 11.79
C THR A 132 14.13 1.37 13.27
N ILE A 133 15.20 1.02 13.99
CA ILE A 133 15.16 0.77 15.45
C ILE A 133 14.73 2.03 16.20
N VAL A 134 15.27 3.20 15.85
CA VAL A 134 14.88 4.48 16.47
C VAL A 134 13.41 4.80 16.23
N CYS A 135 12.92 4.68 14.99
CA CYS A 135 11.51 4.90 14.67
C CYS A 135 10.59 3.91 15.40
N SER A 136 11.00 2.62 15.48
CA SER A 136 10.29 1.59 16.24
C SER A 136 10.19 1.96 17.72
N ALA A 137 11.30 2.36 18.34
CA ALA A 137 11.32 2.74 19.75
C ALA A 137 10.41 3.94 20.01
N ILE A 138 10.49 4.99 19.19
CA ILE A 138 9.60 6.16 19.31
C ILE A 138 8.13 5.74 19.16
N THR A 139 7.81 4.92 18.16
CA THR A 139 6.42 4.48 17.92
C THR A 139 5.87 3.69 19.10
N VAL A 140 6.63 2.70 19.59
CA VAL A 140 6.22 1.88 20.73
C VAL A 140 6.07 2.73 21.99
N LEU A 141 6.96 3.69 22.23
CA LEU A 141 6.84 4.61 23.36
C LEU A 141 5.60 5.50 23.26
N VAL A 142 5.29 6.03 22.07
CA VAL A 142 4.07 6.82 21.84
C VAL A 142 2.83 5.96 22.09
N LEU A 143 2.75 4.76 21.51
CA LEU A 143 1.61 3.86 21.71
C LEU A 143 1.43 3.49 23.19
N TYR A 144 2.53 3.18 23.88
CA TYR A 144 2.51 2.84 25.31
C TYR A 144 2.08 4.02 26.18
N GLN A 145 2.53 5.24 25.89
CA GLN A 145 2.13 6.46 26.61
C GLN A 145 0.65 6.82 26.44
N HIS A 146 0.00 6.29 25.42
CA HIS A 146 -1.43 6.46 25.16
C HIS A 146 -2.26 5.22 25.54
N ASP A 147 -1.77 4.44 26.53
CA ASP A 147 -2.46 3.31 27.16
C ASP A 147 -2.87 2.18 26.18
N VAL A 148 -2.14 2.03 25.06
CA VAL A 148 -2.34 0.90 24.14
C VAL A 148 -1.71 -0.36 24.74
N SER A 149 -2.50 -1.44 24.85
CA SER A 149 -2.01 -2.71 25.40
C SER A 149 -0.88 -3.31 24.55
N ALA A 150 0.01 -4.12 25.13
CA ALA A 150 1.12 -4.73 24.38
C ALA A 150 0.65 -5.56 23.16
N THR A 151 -0.47 -6.27 23.29
CA THR A 151 -1.08 -7.03 22.19
C THR A 151 -1.61 -6.10 21.10
N ASP A 152 -2.27 -5.01 21.48
CA ASP A 152 -2.76 -4.01 20.54
C ASP A 152 -1.63 -3.25 19.86
N ILE A 153 -0.49 -3.05 20.53
CA ILE A 153 0.74 -2.53 19.90
C ILE A 153 1.18 -3.48 18.80
N LEU A 154 1.35 -4.77 19.08
CA LEU A 154 1.75 -5.74 18.05
C LEU A 154 0.75 -5.82 16.89
N ARG A 155 -0.54 -5.65 17.17
CA ARG A 155 -1.61 -5.57 16.16
C ARG A 155 -1.54 -4.31 15.32
N LEU A 156 -1.37 -3.14 15.94
CA LEU A 156 -1.24 -1.87 15.25
C LEU A 156 0.04 -1.82 14.41
N LEU A 157 1.14 -2.41 14.89
CA LEU A 157 2.37 -2.55 14.11
C LEU A 157 2.23 -3.60 12.98
N GLY A 158 1.15 -4.38 12.96
CA GLY A 158 0.91 -5.45 11.99
C GLY A 158 1.89 -6.61 12.09
N LEU A 159 2.48 -6.80 13.28
CA LEU A 159 3.39 -7.90 13.61
C LEU A 159 2.62 -9.13 14.11
N TRP A 160 1.44 -8.93 14.72
CA TRP A 160 0.61 -10.02 15.23
C TRP A 160 -0.90 -9.69 15.18
N PRO A 161 -1.77 -10.61 14.72
CA PRO A 161 -1.46 -11.93 14.19
C PRO A 161 -0.91 -11.88 12.76
N ALA A 162 0.04 -12.77 12.45
CA ALA A 162 0.47 -12.98 11.08
C ALA A 162 -0.47 -13.99 10.40
N SER A 163 -1.06 -13.63 9.26
CA SER A 163 -1.97 -14.49 8.49
C SER A 163 -1.33 -14.89 7.16
N PRO A 164 -0.77 -16.11 7.05
CA PRO A 164 -0.22 -16.61 5.78
C PRO A 164 -1.29 -16.68 4.68
N PHE A 165 -2.55 -16.89 5.05
CA PHE A 165 -3.66 -16.95 4.11
C PHE A 165 -3.96 -15.58 3.48
N ASP A 166 -4.00 -14.51 4.29
CA ASP A 166 -4.20 -13.15 3.77
C ASP A 166 -3.01 -12.69 2.94
N THR A 167 -1.80 -13.07 3.36
CA THR A 167 -0.58 -12.89 2.56
C THR A 167 -0.71 -13.58 1.21
N ALA A 168 -1.11 -14.85 1.15
CA ALA A 168 -1.23 -15.59 -0.10
C ALA A 168 -2.26 -14.97 -1.06
N ARG A 169 -3.43 -14.55 -0.56
CA ARG A 169 -4.45 -13.87 -1.39
C ARG A 169 -3.99 -12.52 -1.89
N SER A 170 -3.36 -11.72 -1.03
CA SER A 170 -2.82 -10.41 -1.44
C SER A 170 -1.66 -10.57 -2.42
N MET A 171 -0.81 -11.58 -2.27
CA MET A 171 0.25 -11.88 -3.23
C MET A 171 -0.31 -12.40 -4.56
N LEU A 172 -1.41 -13.15 -4.56
CA LEU A 172 -2.13 -13.50 -5.78
C LEU A 172 -2.65 -12.24 -6.48
N LEU A 173 -3.19 -11.27 -5.75
CA LEU A 173 -3.60 -9.99 -6.31
C LEU A 173 -2.43 -9.24 -6.97
N VAL A 174 -1.26 -9.20 -6.31
CA VAL A 174 -0.04 -8.61 -6.88
C VAL A 174 0.40 -9.38 -8.14
N ALA A 175 0.36 -10.71 -8.12
CA ALA A 175 0.71 -11.54 -9.28
C ALA A 175 -0.25 -11.32 -10.46
N ILE A 176 -1.55 -11.12 -10.20
CA ILE A 176 -2.53 -10.77 -11.24
C ILE A 176 -2.17 -9.42 -11.88
N LEU A 177 -1.84 -8.41 -11.08
CA LEU A 177 -1.42 -7.09 -11.58
C LEU A 177 -0.14 -7.19 -12.44
N PHE A 178 0.80 -8.03 -12.01
CA PHE A 178 2.09 -8.26 -12.67
C PHE A 178 2.08 -9.42 -13.68
N ALA A 179 0.90 -9.88 -14.11
CA ALA A 179 0.79 -11.00 -15.05
C ALA A 179 1.59 -10.78 -16.35
N GLY A 180 1.63 -9.53 -16.85
CA GLY A 180 2.46 -9.15 -18.00
C GLY A 180 3.95 -9.39 -17.77
N PRO A 181 4.58 -8.72 -16.79
CA PRO A 181 5.97 -8.97 -16.41
C PRO A 181 6.30 -10.45 -16.12
N ILE A 182 5.39 -11.18 -15.44
CA ILE A 182 5.56 -12.62 -15.17
C ILE A 182 5.61 -13.40 -16.48
N PHE A 183 4.75 -13.06 -17.45
CA PHE A 183 4.76 -13.68 -18.77
C PHE A 183 6.03 -13.34 -19.55
N GLU A 184 6.48 -12.09 -19.53
CA GLU A 184 7.73 -11.67 -20.20
C GLU A 184 8.92 -12.45 -19.66
N GLN A 185 9.21 -12.35 -18.36
CA GLN A 185 10.40 -13.00 -17.80
C GLN A 185 10.27 -14.54 -17.77
N GLY A 186 9.10 -15.06 -17.37
CA GLY A 186 8.91 -16.49 -17.21
C GLY A 186 8.80 -17.25 -18.53
N VAL A 187 8.06 -16.72 -19.50
CA VAL A 187 7.74 -17.42 -20.77
C VAL A 187 8.58 -16.92 -21.93
N VAL A 188 8.72 -15.60 -22.10
CA VAL A 188 9.46 -15.03 -23.23
C VAL A 188 10.97 -15.17 -23.03
N ASP A 189 11.47 -14.83 -21.84
CA ASP A 189 12.91 -14.91 -21.52
C ASP A 189 13.30 -16.31 -21.03
N GLY A 190 12.32 -17.11 -20.56
CA GLY A 190 12.47 -18.53 -20.27
C GLY A 190 12.87 -18.86 -18.83
N ASP A 191 12.74 -17.91 -17.90
CA ASP A 191 13.22 -18.06 -16.53
C ASP A 191 12.33 -18.97 -15.65
N LEU A 192 11.14 -19.37 -16.12
CA LEU A 192 10.20 -20.16 -15.33
C LEU A 192 10.81 -21.44 -14.75
N LYS A 193 11.66 -22.13 -15.51
CA LYS A 193 12.33 -23.36 -15.04
C LYS A 193 13.33 -23.07 -13.93
N ASP A 194 14.04 -21.95 -14.03
CA ASP A 194 15.03 -21.53 -13.05
C ASP A 194 14.34 -21.06 -11.77
N TRP A 195 13.19 -20.37 -11.87
CA TRP A 195 12.35 -20.00 -10.72
C TRP A 195 11.80 -21.21 -9.97
N ILE A 196 11.20 -22.18 -10.67
CA ILE A 196 10.65 -23.40 -10.05
C ILE A 196 11.75 -24.20 -9.33
N ARG A 197 12.97 -24.18 -9.87
CA ARG A 197 14.14 -24.85 -9.27
C ARG A 197 14.89 -23.97 -8.27
N LEU A 198 14.44 -22.74 -8.05
CA LEU A 198 15.09 -21.71 -7.22
C LEU A 198 16.59 -21.50 -7.58
N ARG A 199 16.95 -21.67 -8.86
CA ARG A 199 18.31 -21.43 -9.35
C ARG A 199 18.58 -19.92 -9.41
N GLY A 200 19.78 -19.49 -9.03
CA GLY A 200 20.13 -18.06 -9.00
C GLY A 200 19.68 -17.33 -7.72
N LEU A 201 18.79 -17.92 -6.91
CA LEU A 201 18.26 -17.26 -5.71
C LEU A 201 19.35 -17.03 -4.67
N HIS A 202 20.18 -18.05 -4.40
CA HIS A 202 21.28 -17.92 -3.46
C HIS A 202 22.31 -16.90 -3.93
N GLU A 203 22.69 -16.91 -5.21
CA GLU A 203 23.60 -15.92 -5.79
C GLU A 203 23.03 -14.49 -5.67
N THR A 204 21.74 -14.32 -5.97
CA THR A 204 21.06 -13.03 -5.87
C THR A 204 21.05 -12.51 -4.43
N LEU A 205 20.64 -13.35 -3.47
CA LEU A 205 20.53 -12.95 -2.06
C LEU A 205 21.88 -12.84 -1.34
N SER A 206 22.92 -13.54 -1.82
CA SER A 206 24.30 -13.40 -1.30
C SER A 206 25.03 -12.17 -1.86
N SER A 207 24.54 -11.60 -2.97
CA SER A 207 25.02 -10.31 -3.46
C SER A 207 24.54 -9.17 -2.58
N TRP A 208 25.40 -8.16 -2.34
CA TRP A 208 25.00 -6.98 -1.56
C TRP A 208 23.86 -6.19 -2.22
N ILE A 209 23.83 -6.13 -3.55
CA ILE A 209 22.78 -5.43 -4.31
C ILE A 209 21.45 -6.16 -4.17
N GLY A 210 21.43 -7.47 -4.38
CA GLY A 210 20.21 -8.27 -4.24
C GLY A 210 19.72 -8.31 -2.79
N TYR A 211 20.60 -8.47 -1.81
CA TYR A 211 20.25 -8.37 -0.39
C TYR A 211 19.64 -7.01 -0.02
N ARG A 212 20.23 -5.91 -0.50
CA ARG A 212 19.69 -4.56 -0.32
C ARG A 212 18.29 -4.44 -0.92
N ASN A 213 18.13 -4.82 -2.19
CA ASN A 213 16.91 -4.57 -2.96
C ASN A 213 15.76 -5.51 -2.60
N LEU A 214 16.04 -6.75 -2.20
CA LEU A 214 15.02 -7.77 -1.95
C LEU A 214 14.72 -8.00 -0.47
N VAL A 215 15.61 -7.59 0.44
CA VAL A 215 15.44 -7.80 1.89
C VAL A 215 15.51 -6.49 2.66
N VAL A 216 16.67 -5.81 2.66
CA VAL A 216 16.90 -4.66 3.55
C VAL A 216 15.92 -3.52 3.25
N GLY A 217 15.84 -3.09 1.98
CA GLY A 217 14.93 -2.04 1.53
C GLY A 217 13.48 -2.37 1.88
N PRO A 218 12.91 -3.46 1.35
CA PRO A 218 11.54 -3.88 1.67
C PRO A 218 11.26 -3.94 3.17
N VAL A 219 12.07 -4.63 3.97
CA VAL A 219 11.80 -4.81 5.40
C VAL A 219 11.85 -3.47 6.15
N SER A 220 12.91 -2.68 5.96
CA SER A 220 13.05 -1.41 6.67
C SER A 220 12.02 -0.37 6.25
N GLU A 221 11.72 -0.28 4.96
CA GLU A 221 10.75 0.66 4.42
C GLU A 221 9.32 0.29 4.83
N GLU A 222 8.91 -0.97 4.71
CA GLU A 222 7.56 -1.36 5.17
C GLU A 222 7.36 -1.14 6.67
N LEU A 223 8.38 -1.40 7.50
CA LEU A 223 8.28 -1.12 8.93
C LEU A 223 8.08 0.37 9.19
N VAL A 224 8.91 1.24 8.60
CA VAL A 224 8.83 2.68 8.84
C VAL A 224 7.54 3.28 8.29
N TRP A 225 7.20 2.97 7.04
CA TRP A 225 6.11 3.65 6.34
C TRP A 225 4.74 3.05 6.63
N ARG A 226 4.65 1.74 6.91
CA ARG A 226 3.40 1.06 7.28
C ARG A 226 3.34 0.88 8.79
N SER A 227 4.20 0.06 9.37
CA SER A 227 4.11 -0.30 10.80
C SER A 227 4.27 0.87 11.76
N PHE A 228 4.99 1.94 11.41
CA PHE A 228 5.26 3.03 12.35
C PHE A 228 4.41 4.28 12.07
N ILE A 229 4.31 4.71 10.81
CA ILE A 229 3.52 5.90 10.46
C ILE A 229 2.00 5.66 10.51
N VAL A 230 1.51 4.50 10.07
CA VAL A 230 0.06 4.25 10.02
C VAL A 230 -0.56 4.26 11.43
N PRO A 231 0.00 3.60 12.45
CA PRO A 231 -0.56 3.65 13.81
C PRO A 231 -0.71 5.04 14.40
N LEU A 232 0.22 5.95 14.10
CA LEU A 232 0.11 7.35 14.52
C LEU A 232 -1.16 8.01 13.94
N HIS A 233 -1.47 7.74 12.67
CA HIS A 233 -2.67 8.26 12.02
C HIS A 233 -3.95 7.56 12.49
N VAL A 234 -3.87 6.27 12.86
CA VAL A 234 -4.97 5.55 13.52
C VAL A 234 -5.29 6.19 14.88
N LEU A 235 -4.27 6.45 15.71
CA LEU A 235 -4.43 7.15 16.99
C LEU A 235 -4.99 8.57 16.84
N ALA A 236 -4.70 9.22 15.71
CA ALA A 236 -5.22 10.54 15.38
C ALA A 236 -6.63 10.52 14.73
N HIS A 237 -7.28 9.35 14.67
CA HIS A 237 -8.60 9.14 14.09
C HIS A 237 -8.73 9.60 12.62
N PHE A 238 -7.66 9.43 11.83
CA PHE A 238 -7.76 9.59 10.39
C PHE A 238 -8.65 8.49 9.82
N SER A 239 -9.49 8.85 8.85
CA SER A 239 -10.26 7.87 8.08
C SER A 239 -9.35 6.95 7.29
N GLU A 240 -9.86 5.76 6.94
CA GLU A 240 -9.15 4.81 6.09
C GLU A 240 -8.61 5.47 4.81
N LYS A 241 -9.45 6.22 4.10
CA LYS A 241 -9.06 6.92 2.87
C LYS A 241 -7.92 7.89 3.12
N GLN A 242 -7.99 8.68 4.20
CA GLN A 242 -6.93 9.62 4.50
C GLN A 242 -5.63 8.87 4.79
N ILE A 243 -5.65 7.77 5.54
CA ILE A 243 -4.45 6.97 5.80
C ILE A 243 -3.88 6.43 4.48
N VAL A 244 -4.71 5.80 3.65
CA VAL A 244 -4.30 5.21 2.36
C VAL A 244 -3.68 6.23 1.42
N PHE A 245 -4.21 7.45 1.33
CA PHE A 245 -3.76 8.45 0.37
C PHE A 245 -2.80 9.51 0.93
N LEU A 246 -2.66 9.63 2.26
CA LEU A 246 -1.75 10.60 2.89
C LEU A 246 -0.43 9.96 3.32
N THR A 247 -0.45 8.85 4.05
CA THR A 247 0.78 8.29 4.63
C THR A 247 1.82 7.89 3.58
N PRO A 248 1.44 7.39 2.38
CA PRO A 248 2.42 7.05 1.35
C PRO A 248 3.08 8.25 0.67
N LEU A 249 2.59 9.48 0.91
CA LEU A 249 3.27 10.68 0.46
C LEU A 249 4.56 10.91 1.24
N TYR A 250 4.62 10.57 2.54
CA TYR A 250 5.88 10.61 3.31
C TYR A 250 6.93 9.68 2.71
N PHE A 251 6.50 8.48 2.31
CA PHE A 251 7.35 7.50 1.64
C PHE A 251 7.86 8.01 0.28
N GLY A 252 6.99 8.60 -0.54
CA GLY A 252 7.39 9.25 -1.79
C GLY A 252 8.37 10.41 -1.57
N ILE A 253 8.08 11.30 -0.61
CA ILE A 253 8.94 12.44 -0.27
C ILE A 253 10.33 11.96 0.16
N ALA A 254 10.40 10.89 0.96
CA ALA A 254 11.67 10.32 1.38
C ALA A 254 12.57 9.97 0.18
N HIS A 255 12.01 9.57 -0.96
CA HIS A 255 12.76 9.23 -2.18
C HIS A 255 13.23 10.43 -2.99
N LEU A 256 12.75 11.65 -2.73
CA LEU A 256 13.24 12.86 -3.41
C LEU A 256 14.73 13.11 -3.16
N HIS A 257 15.28 12.54 -2.07
CA HIS A 257 16.71 12.59 -1.77
C HIS A 257 17.59 11.97 -2.90
N HIS A 258 17.03 11.05 -3.71
CA HIS A 258 17.73 10.49 -4.87
C HIS A 258 17.94 11.52 -5.99
N LEU A 259 17.17 12.61 -6.05
CA LEU A 259 17.45 13.70 -6.98
C LEU A 259 18.83 14.28 -6.70
N TYR A 260 19.13 14.56 -5.44
CA TYR A 260 20.44 15.07 -5.04
C TYR A 260 21.54 14.07 -5.38
N GLU A 261 21.34 12.79 -5.04
CA GLU A 261 22.31 11.73 -5.35
C GLU A 261 22.58 11.64 -6.86
N PHE A 262 21.54 11.63 -7.68
CA PHE A 262 21.64 11.59 -9.14
C PHE A 262 22.34 12.84 -9.71
N ARG A 263 22.07 14.02 -9.16
CA ARG A 263 22.73 15.26 -9.61
C ARG A 263 24.23 15.28 -9.34
N ILE A 264 24.68 14.61 -8.28
CA ILE A 264 26.10 14.53 -7.92
C ILE A 264 26.83 13.48 -8.76
N THR A 265 26.18 12.35 -9.07
CA THR A 265 26.79 11.25 -9.82
C THR A 265 26.71 11.42 -11.33
N HIS A 266 25.72 12.18 -11.82
CA HIS A 266 25.47 12.43 -13.24
C HIS A 266 25.38 13.94 -13.53
N PRO A 267 26.45 14.72 -13.27
CA PRO A 267 26.44 16.17 -13.42
C PRO A 267 26.11 16.62 -14.85
N GLU A 268 26.47 15.82 -15.85
CA GLU A 268 26.25 16.04 -17.29
C GLU A 268 24.78 15.96 -17.71
N VAL A 269 23.93 15.28 -16.96
CA VAL A 269 22.50 15.16 -17.28
C VAL A 269 21.79 16.50 -17.02
N PRO A 270 20.98 17.03 -17.96
CA PRO A 270 20.25 18.27 -17.76
C PRO A 270 19.35 18.21 -16.51
N LEU A 271 19.30 19.30 -15.73
CA LEU A 271 18.52 19.37 -14.49
C LEU A 271 17.05 19.00 -14.71
N PHE A 272 16.45 19.44 -15.81
CA PHE A 272 15.07 19.10 -16.16
C PHE A 272 14.84 17.58 -16.24
N VAL A 273 15.77 16.84 -16.82
CA VAL A 273 15.69 15.36 -16.93
C VAL A 273 15.83 14.71 -15.56
N ALA A 274 16.75 15.20 -14.73
CA ALA A 274 16.92 14.74 -13.36
C ALA A 274 15.65 14.96 -12.51
N VAL A 275 15.02 16.14 -12.65
CA VAL A 275 13.75 16.46 -11.99
C VAL A 275 12.63 15.54 -12.48
N LEU A 276 12.52 15.32 -13.80
CA LEU A 276 11.51 14.41 -14.35
C LEU A 276 11.67 12.98 -13.83
N ARG A 277 12.91 12.48 -13.75
CA ARG A 277 13.23 11.19 -13.12
C ARG A 277 12.77 11.14 -11.66
N SER A 278 13.05 12.19 -10.88
CA SER A 278 12.65 12.26 -9.47
C SER A 278 11.13 12.34 -9.30
N LEU A 279 10.42 13.09 -10.15
CA LEU A 279 8.96 13.16 -10.15
C LEU A 279 8.32 11.82 -10.53
N PHE A 280 8.90 11.12 -11.51
CA PHE A 280 8.47 9.77 -11.86
C PHE A 280 8.65 8.81 -10.69
N GLN A 281 9.83 8.83 -10.05
CA GLN A 281 10.12 8.01 -8.87
C GLN A 281 9.14 8.32 -7.73
N PHE A 282 8.95 9.60 -7.39
CA PHE A 282 7.97 10.02 -6.39
C PHE A 282 6.57 9.46 -6.68
N THR A 283 6.10 9.63 -7.92
CA THR A 283 4.75 9.19 -8.33
C THR A 283 4.60 7.68 -8.20
N TYR A 284 5.56 6.92 -8.75
CA TYR A 284 5.54 5.46 -8.71
C TYR A 284 5.61 4.92 -7.28
N THR A 285 6.54 5.46 -6.47
CA THR A 285 6.70 5.09 -5.06
C THR A 285 5.44 5.39 -4.25
N SER A 286 4.79 6.54 -4.48
CA SER A 286 3.52 6.87 -3.82
C SER A 286 2.38 5.96 -4.27
N LEU A 287 2.27 5.61 -5.56
CA LEU A 287 1.25 4.67 -6.05
C LEU A 287 1.40 3.28 -5.44
N PHE A 288 2.62 2.75 -5.39
CA PHE A 288 2.91 1.49 -4.69
C PHE A 288 2.54 1.62 -3.20
N GLY A 289 2.92 2.72 -2.57
CA GLY A 289 2.61 2.95 -1.17
C GLY A 289 1.11 3.08 -0.88
N PHE A 290 0.30 3.65 -1.79
CA PHE A 290 -1.17 3.67 -1.68
C PHE A 290 -1.71 2.23 -1.64
N PHE A 291 -1.24 1.38 -2.56
CA PHE A 291 -1.61 -0.03 -2.57
C PHE A 291 -1.15 -0.76 -1.29
N ALA A 292 0.11 -0.58 -0.87
CA ALA A 292 0.65 -1.20 0.33
C ALA A 292 -0.12 -0.76 1.59
N ALA A 293 -0.44 0.53 1.73
CA ALA A 293 -1.24 1.04 2.84
C ALA A 293 -2.67 0.48 2.82
N PHE A 294 -3.29 0.36 1.64
CA PHE A 294 -4.59 -0.29 1.49
C PHE A 294 -4.54 -1.75 1.97
N VAL A 295 -3.61 -2.55 1.45
CA VAL A 295 -3.44 -3.96 1.87
C VAL A 295 -3.14 -4.06 3.37
N TYR A 296 -2.29 -3.17 3.89
CA TYR A 296 -1.92 -3.12 5.29
C TYR A 296 -3.12 -2.88 6.20
N ILE A 297 -3.96 -1.90 5.90
CA ILE A 297 -5.17 -1.61 6.68
C ILE A 297 -6.16 -2.77 6.58
N ARG A 298 -6.32 -3.34 5.39
CA ARG A 298 -7.29 -4.42 5.14
C ARG A 298 -6.90 -5.74 5.79
N THR A 299 -5.60 -6.04 5.89
CA THR A 299 -5.08 -7.33 6.40
C THR A 299 -4.44 -7.26 7.77
N GLY A 300 -4.07 -6.06 8.25
CA GLY A 300 -3.34 -5.88 9.51
C GLY A 300 -1.97 -6.57 9.53
N ASN A 301 -1.35 -6.82 8.36
CA ASN A 301 -0.17 -7.66 8.23
C ASN A 301 0.96 -6.96 7.46
N VAL A 302 2.04 -6.60 8.15
CA VAL A 302 3.20 -5.95 7.50
C VAL A 302 3.97 -6.91 6.59
N TYR A 303 4.00 -8.21 6.92
CA TYR A 303 4.74 -9.21 6.14
C TYR A 303 4.21 -9.33 4.72
N THR A 304 2.89 -9.18 4.55
CA THR A 304 2.26 -9.11 3.22
C THR A 304 2.81 -7.94 2.40
N CYS A 305 2.96 -6.77 3.02
CA CYS A 305 3.49 -5.59 2.36
C CYS A 305 4.99 -5.76 2.02
N MET A 306 5.75 -6.41 2.90
CA MET A 306 7.18 -6.69 2.67
C MET A 306 7.37 -7.61 1.47
N LEU A 307 6.58 -8.68 1.39
CA LEU A 307 6.63 -9.61 0.25
C LEU A 307 6.15 -8.95 -1.05
N ALA A 308 5.10 -8.13 -1.00
CA ALA A 308 4.65 -7.37 -2.17
C ALA A 308 5.74 -6.41 -2.66
N HIS A 309 6.43 -5.72 -1.75
CA HIS A 309 7.54 -4.84 -2.07
C HIS A 309 8.71 -5.62 -2.67
N THR A 310 9.17 -6.69 -2.02
CA THR A 310 10.23 -7.57 -2.54
C THR A 310 9.89 -8.07 -3.94
N PHE A 311 8.64 -8.48 -4.17
CA PHE A 311 8.16 -8.92 -5.47
C PHE A 311 8.20 -7.80 -6.51
N CYS A 312 7.74 -6.59 -6.18
CA CYS A 312 7.80 -5.44 -7.09
C CYS A 312 9.25 -5.05 -7.42
N ASN A 313 10.17 -5.13 -6.46
CA ASN A 313 11.60 -4.87 -6.69
C ASN A 313 12.24 -5.94 -7.56
N TRP A 314 11.79 -7.19 -7.43
CA TRP A 314 12.26 -8.29 -8.27
C TRP A 314 11.75 -8.18 -9.71
N MET A 315 10.45 -7.94 -9.89
CA MET A 315 9.83 -7.87 -11.23
C MET A 315 10.18 -6.58 -11.99
N GLY A 316 10.33 -5.46 -11.27
CA GLY A 316 10.49 -4.14 -11.88
C GLY A 316 9.20 -3.61 -12.50
N LEU A 317 9.26 -2.43 -13.12
CA LEU A 317 8.10 -1.82 -13.76
C LEU A 317 7.67 -2.59 -15.02
N PRO A 318 6.36 -2.75 -15.28
CA PRO A 318 5.90 -3.32 -16.53
C PRO A 318 6.30 -2.43 -17.71
N ARG A 319 6.56 -3.10 -18.83
CA ARG A 319 6.83 -2.46 -20.11
C ARG A 319 5.53 -1.91 -20.68
N PHE A 320 5.46 -0.59 -20.83
CA PHE A 320 4.31 0.06 -21.45
C PHE A 320 4.48 0.31 -22.96
N TYR A 321 5.67 0.08 -23.50
CA TYR A 321 5.99 0.27 -24.92
C TYR A 321 7.16 -0.61 -25.39
N GLY A 322 7.23 -0.88 -26.69
CA GLY A 322 8.28 -1.70 -27.29
C GLY A 322 7.92 -3.18 -27.41
N ARG A 323 8.86 -3.98 -27.93
CA ARG A 323 8.71 -5.42 -28.16
C ARG A 323 9.30 -6.22 -27.00
N VAL A 324 8.67 -7.34 -26.66
CA VAL A 324 9.20 -8.31 -25.69
C VAL A 324 10.22 -9.24 -26.36
N GLY A 325 11.13 -9.82 -25.58
CA GLY A 325 12.20 -10.67 -26.11
C GLY A 325 13.27 -9.89 -26.90
N VAL A 326 13.31 -8.57 -26.71
CA VAL A 326 14.41 -7.68 -27.08
C VAL A 326 14.75 -6.91 -25.80
N GLU A 327 16.03 -6.75 -25.51
CA GLU A 327 16.50 -6.00 -24.35
C GLU A 327 15.75 -4.66 -24.27
N ALA A 328 15.01 -4.44 -23.18
CA ALA A 328 14.45 -3.13 -22.92
C ALA A 328 15.64 -2.18 -22.78
N GLY A 329 15.65 -1.06 -23.51
CA GLY A 329 16.50 0.05 -23.11
C GLY A 329 16.28 0.36 -21.63
N ILE A 330 17.37 0.69 -20.94
CA ILE A 330 17.53 1.03 -19.50
C ILE A 330 16.22 0.96 -18.69
N PRO A 331 16.06 -0.03 -17.79
CA PRO A 331 14.86 -0.16 -16.96
C PRO A 331 14.57 1.14 -16.21
N ILE A 332 13.39 1.72 -16.47
CA ILE A 332 12.88 2.82 -15.64
C ILE A 332 12.31 2.14 -14.39
N GLY A 333 13.10 2.09 -13.31
CA GLY A 333 12.73 1.59 -11.99
C GLY A 333 13.37 2.46 -10.90
N PRO A 334 13.31 2.07 -9.60
CA PRO A 334 14.19 2.65 -8.59
C PRO A 334 15.62 2.70 -9.14
N PRO A 335 16.44 3.74 -8.82
CA PRO A 335 17.78 3.84 -9.37
C PRO A 335 18.54 2.52 -9.17
N ASP A 336 19.27 2.09 -10.18
CA ASP A 336 20.29 1.03 -10.15
C ASP A 336 19.80 -0.40 -9.85
N VAL A 337 18.89 -0.87 -10.69
CA VAL A 337 18.96 -2.27 -11.13
C VAL A 337 19.50 -2.24 -12.56
N ASP A 338 20.78 -1.87 -12.71
CA ASP A 338 21.54 -2.35 -13.86
C ASP A 338 21.60 -3.86 -13.68
N LYS A 339 20.72 -4.57 -14.38
CA LYS A 339 20.93 -5.99 -14.64
C LYS A 339 22.29 -6.05 -15.32
N LYS A 340 23.31 -6.50 -14.59
CA LYS A 340 24.60 -6.87 -15.16
C LYS A 340 24.30 -7.67 -16.42
N ASP A 341 24.95 -7.29 -17.51
CA ASP A 341 24.96 -7.92 -18.82
C ASP A 341 24.74 -9.44 -18.71
N ASP A 342 23.48 -9.87 -18.77
CA ASP A 342 23.15 -11.28 -18.82
C ASP A 342 23.58 -11.74 -20.21
N GLU A 343 24.59 -12.62 -20.24
CA GLU A 343 25.12 -13.22 -21.46
C GLU A 343 23.99 -13.61 -22.40
N GLN A 344 24.04 -13.02 -23.59
CA GLN A 344 23.20 -13.21 -24.77
C GLN A 344 22.54 -14.61 -24.85
N ARG A 345 21.42 -14.81 -24.15
CA ARG A 345 20.63 -16.04 -24.21
C ARG A 345 19.77 -15.97 -25.48
N ASN A 346 20.39 -16.32 -26.60
CA ASN A 346 19.75 -16.41 -27.91
C ASN A 346 18.67 -17.50 -27.91
N VAL A 347 17.44 -17.16 -27.52
CA VAL A 347 16.27 -17.98 -27.85
C VAL A 347 15.98 -17.74 -29.34
N PRO A 348 16.08 -18.76 -30.21
CA PRO A 348 15.82 -18.62 -31.65
C PRO A 348 14.31 -18.54 -31.89
N SER A 349 13.68 -17.43 -31.51
CA SER A 349 12.30 -17.15 -31.87
C SER A 349 12.26 -16.45 -33.23
N SER A 350 11.55 -17.05 -34.18
CA SER A 350 11.29 -16.43 -35.48
C SER A 350 10.64 -15.05 -35.28
N GLN A 351 10.87 -14.10 -36.20
CA GLN A 351 10.30 -12.75 -36.08
C GLN A 351 8.76 -12.77 -35.86
N GLY A 352 8.05 -13.72 -36.47
CA GLY A 352 6.61 -13.91 -36.28
C GLY A 352 6.25 -14.28 -34.84
N THR A 353 7.00 -15.18 -34.21
CA THR A 353 6.80 -15.59 -32.81
C THR A 353 6.95 -14.40 -31.85
N ARG A 354 7.92 -13.51 -32.08
CA ARG A 354 8.16 -12.33 -31.24
C ARG A 354 7.01 -11.32 -31.29
N VAL A 355 6.39 -11.14 -32.45
CA VAL A 355 5.23 -10.26 -32.61
C VAL A 355 4.03 -10.84 -31.86
N VAL A 356 3.79 -12.15 -31.96
CA VAL A 356 2.71 -12.83 -31.23
C VAL A 356 2.91 -12.72 -29.72
N TRP A 357 4.13 -12.92 -29.21
CA TRP A 357 4.44 -12.74 -27.78
C TRP A 357 4.26 -11.30 -27.32
N THR A 358 4.63 -10.32 -28.15
CA THR A 358 4.41 -8.91 -27.83
C THR A 358 2.91 -8.61 -27.74
N ALA A 359 2.10 -9.07 -28.69
CA ALA A 359 0.65 -8.90 -28.64
C ALA A 359 0.04 -9.59 -27.40
N ALA A 360 0.46 -10.83 -27.11
CA ALA A 360 0.03 -11.57 -25.93
C ALA A 360 0.39 -10.85 -24.64
N TYR A 361 1.62 -10.32 -24.53
CA TYR A 361 2.07 -9.54 -23.37
C TYR A 361 1.14 -8.37 -23.08
N TYR A 362 0.83 -7.53 -24.07
CA TYR A 362 -0.03 -6.36 -23.85
C TYR A 362 -1.49 -6.76 -23.53
N VAL A 363 -1.99 -7.84 -24.12
CA VAL A 363 -3.32 -8.39 -23.75
C VAL A 363 -3.31 -8.86 -22.29
N ILE A 364 -2.28 -9.60 -21.88
CA ILE A 364 -2.12 -10.09 -20.50
C ILE A 364 -1.95 -8.92 -19.53
N LEU A 365 -1.20 -7.88 -19.90
CA LEU A 365 -1.00 -6.68 -19.09
C LEU A 365 -2.34 -5.98 -18.81
N VAL A 366 -3.17 -5.78 -19.84
CA VAL A 366 -4.51 -5.18 -19.68
C VAL A 366 -5.44 -6.11 -18.90
N ALA A 367 -5.45 -7.41 -19.20
CA ALA A 367 -6.26 -8.39 -18.48
C ALA A 367 -5.87 -8.46 -16.99
N GLY A 368 -4.58 -8.37 -16.67
CA GLY A 368 -4.06 -8.31 -15.31
C GLY A 368 -4.52 -7.05 -14.57
N ALA A 369 -4.49 -5.88 -15.21
CA ALA A 369 -5.01 -4.65 -14.62
C ALA A 369 -6.52 -4.71 -14.35
N VAL A 370 -7.30 -5.26 -15.29
CA VAL A 370 -8.75 -5.48 -15.13
C VAL A 370 -9.03 -6.51 -14.02
N GLY A 371 -8.28 -7.60 -13.98
CA GLY A 371 -8.37 -8.62 -12.94
C GLY A 371 -8.05 -8.05 -11.56
N PHE A 372 -6.97 -7.26 -11.45
CA PHE A 372 -6.62 -6.55 -10.24
C PHE A 372 -7.76 -5.66 -9.74
N TYR A 373 -8.37 -4.88 -10.64
CA TYR A 373 -9.51 -4.02 -10.30
C TYR A 373 -10.69 -4.80 -9.68
N TYR A 374 -11.08 -5.93 -10.29
CA TYR A 374 -12.19 -6.73 -9.78
C TYR A 374 -11.84 -7.52 -8.50
N GLN A 375 -10.57 -7.90 -8.35
CA GLN A 375 -10.11 -8.73 -7.24
C GLN A 375 -9.54 -7.92 -6.07
N LEU A 376 -9.42 -6.60 -6.20
CA LEU A 376 -8.81 -5.71 -5.21
C LEU A 376 -9.42 -5.89 -3.81
N PHE A 377 -10.76 -5.87 -3.71
CA PHE A 377 -11.45 -6.06 -2.43
C PHE A 377 -11.58 -7.54 -2.03
N PRO A 378 -12.03 -8.46 -2.89
CA PRO A 378 -12.16 -9.87 -2.52
C PRO A 378 -10.86 -10.53 -2.01
N LEU A 379 -9.73 -10.22 -2.64
CA LEU A 379 -8.43 -10.81 -2.27
C LEU A 379 -7.75 -10.11 -1.08
N THR A 380 -8.26 -8.98 -0.62
CA THR A 380 -7.73 -8.27 0.56
C THR A 380 -8.65 -8.32 1.78
N GLU A 381 -9.83 -8.95 1.66
CA GLU A 381 -10.76 -9.09 2.77
C GLU A 381 -10.19 -9.94 3.90
N SER A 382 -10.05 -9.40 5.11
CA SER A 382 -9.53 -10.13 6.27
C SER A 382 -10.27 -9.75 7.56
N SER A 383 -10.34 -10.71 8.49
CA SER A 383 -10.82 -10.49 9.86
C SER A 383 -9.85 -9.68 10.73
N TYR A 384 -8.61 -9.49 10.26
CA TYR A 384 -7.55 -8.79 10.98
C TYR A 384 -7.36 -7.33 10.56
N ALA A 385 -8.29 -6.79 9.76
CA ALA A 385 -8.29 -5.39 9.38
C ALA A 385 -8.10 -4.46 10.59
N LEU A 386 -7.33 -3.39 10.39
CA LEU A 386 -7.09 -2.39 11.41
C LEU A 386 -8.38 -1.64 11.75
N PRO A 387 -8.59 -1.24 13.02
CA PRO A 387 -9.80 -0.55 13.45
C PRO A 387 -9.79 0.90 12.99
N VAL A 388 -10.05 1.15 11.71
CA VAL A 388 -10.22 2.49 11.13
C VAL A 388 -11.68 2.71 10.79
N VAL A 389 -12.19 3.90 11.11
CA VAL A 389 -13.58 4.25 10.78
C VAL A 389 -13.68 4.56 9.29
N LEU A 390 -14.58 3.85 8.60
CA LEU A 390 -15.02 4.19 7.25
C LEU A 390 -15.85 5.48 7.32
N THR A 391 -15.22 6.65 7.29
CA THR A 391 -15.98 7.88 7.10
C THR A 391 -16.27 8.05 5.62
N ALA A 392 -17.55 7.99 5.26
CA ALA A 392 -18.01 8.46 3.97
C ALA A 392 -17.85 9.99 3.93
N ALA A 393 -16.75 10.46 3.35
CA ALA A 393 -16.62 11.86 2.94
C ALA A 393 -17.58 12.18 1.80
#